data_AF-L2FQZ3-F1
#
_entry.id   AF-L2FQZ3-F1
#
_cell.length_a   1.000
_cell.length_b   1.000
_cell.length_c   1.000
_cell.angle_alpha   90.00
_cell.angle_beta   90.00
_cell.angle_gamma   90.00
#
_symmetry.space_group_name_H-M   'P 1'
#
loop_
_entity.id
_entity.type
_entity.pdbx_description
1 polymer ?
#
loop_
_entity_poly.entity_id
_entity_poly.type
_entity_poly.pdbx_seq_one_letter_code
_entity_poly.pdbx_strand_id
1 'polypeptide(L)'
;MSKNWTDIDVLRMEKFLLLVRRTFASGLTWVKEGDYAEGRADALAGVLAEWPFEVEGDLRKVPIGLRLHGVDIWVDELERTEIIKEDAGEKAVAFAKRVSKLVEPLKRSPVKTVRVKAAESLEDDRLPWVESQEEDKEGAEEEDDGEWGGFDDK
;
A
#
# COMPACT_ATOMS: atom_id res chain seq x y z
N MET A 1 -7.25 17.45 5.12
CA MET A 1 -5.79 17.28 5.24
C MET A 1 -5.06 17.74 3.99
N SER A 2 -5.35 17.19 2.80
CA SER A 2 -4.61 17.50 1.56
C SER A 2 -4.37 19.00 1.31
N LYS A 3 -5.43 19.81 1.30
CA LYS A 3 -5.36 21.27 1.06
C LYS A 3 -4.38 22.03 1.96
N ASN A 4 -4.23 21.61 3.22
CA ASN A 4 -3.46 22.35 4.22
C ASN A 4 -2.10 21.71 4.51
N TRP A 5 -1.75 20.59 3.86
CA TRP A 5 -0.57 19.78 4.22
C TRP A 5 0.73 20.57 4.13
N THR A 6 0.87 21.39 3.09
CA THR A 6 2.05 22.22 2.82
C THR A 6 2.19 23.40 3.77
N ASP A 7 1.10 23.79 4.44
CA ASP A 7 1.07 24.90 5.40
C ASP A 7 1.34 24.42 6.84
N ILE A 8 1.47 23.10 7.04
CA ILE A 8 1.82 22.52 8.34
C ILE A 8 3.31 22.73 8.57
N ASP A 9 3.62 23.62 9.51
CA ASP A 9 4.95 23.80 10.04
C ASP A 9 5.55 22.50 10.63
N VAL A 10 6.87 22.33 10.48
CA VAL A 10 7.58 21.09 10.82
C VAL A 10 7.42 20.71 12.29
N LEU A 11 7.42 21.69 13.22
CA LEU A 11 7.22 21.45 14.66
C LEU A 11 5.82 20.92 14.99
N ARG A 12 4.88 21.01 14.05
CA ARG A 12 3.50 20.54 14.18
C ARG A 12 3.24 19.29 13.35
N MET A 13 4.17 18.85 12.51
CA MET A 13 3.94 17.77 11.56
C MET A 13 3.57 16.46 12.27
N GLU A 14 4.29 16.09 13.34
CA GLU A 14 4.11 14.83 14.06
C GLU A 14 2.66 14.57 14.50
N LYS A 15 2.02 15.57 15.12
CA LYS A 15 0.62 15.43 15.56
C LYS A 15 -0.35 15.25 14.38
N PHE A 16 -0.06 15.81 13.21
CA PHE A 16 -0.89 15.65 12.02
C PHE A 16 -0.63 14.31 11.32
N LEU A 17 0.61 13.80 11.34
CA LEU A 17 0.91 12.43 10.94
C LEU A 17 0.14 11.43 11.82
N LEU A 18 0.14 11.65 13.13
CA LEU A 18 -0.64 10.85 14.07
C LEU A 18 -2.15 10.94 13.81
N LEU A 19 -2.67 12.13 13.52
CA LEU A 19 -4.08 12.31 13.17
C LEU A 19 -4.46 11.50 11.91
N VAL A 20 -3.64 11.54 10.86
CA VAL A 20 -3.88 10.75 9.64
C VAL A 20 -3.85 9.26 9.97
N ARG A 21 -2.85 8.81 10.74
CA ARG A 21 -2.74 7.41 11.15
C ARG A 21 -3.97 6.92 11.92
N ARG A 22 -4.45 7.72 12.88
CA ARG A 22 -5.67 7.39 13.63
C ARG A 22 -6.92 7.39 12.75
N THR A 23 -7.04 8.36 11.83
CA THR A 23 -8.18 8.43 10.90
C THR A 23 -8.21 7.24 9.94
N PHE A 24 -7.05 6.86 9.40
CA PHE A 24 -6.90 5.68 8.54
C PHE A 24 -7.40 4.42 9.25
N ALA A 25 -6.93 4.18 10.46
CA ALA A 25 -7.33 3.04 11.25
C ALA A 25 -8.80 3.07 11.68
N SER A 26 -9.35 4.24 12.02
CA SER A 26 -10.78 4.37 12.28
C SER A 26 -11.61 3.95 11.07
N GLY A 27 -11.14 4.25 9.85
CA GLY A 27 -11.74 3.74 8.62
C GLY A 27 -11.70 2.21 8.55
N LEU A 28 -10.52 1.61 8.78
CA LEU A 28 -10.36 0.15 8.79
C LEU A 28 -11.27 -0.53 9.82
N THR A 29 -11.29 0.00 11.06
CA THR A 29 -12.18 -0.47 12.14
C THR A 29 -13.65 -0.34 11.73
N TRP A 30 -14.05 0.75 11.08
CA TRP A 30 -15.42 0.93 10.60
C TRP A 30 -15.83 -0.12 9.55
N VAL A 31 -14.91 -0.56 8.68
CA VAL A 31 -15.16 -1.67 7.76
C VAL A 31 -15.25 -3.00 8.50
N LYS A 32 -14.31 -3.27 9.42
CA LYS A 32 -14.29 -4.49 10.27
C LYS A 32 -15.57 -4.63 11.11
N GLU A 33 -16.02 -3.57 11.78
CA GLU A 33 -17.28 -3.56 12.56
C GLU A 33 -18.53 -3.76 11.71
N GLY A 34 -18.44 -3.47 10.41
CA GLY A 34 -19.50 -3.77 9.45
C GLY A 34 -19.40 -5.15 8.82
N ASP A 35 -18.60 -6.07 9.38
CA ASP A 35 -18.31 -7.40 8.85
C ASP A 35 -17.90 -7.37 7.37
N TYR A 36 -17.08 -6.36 7.02
CA TYR A 36 -16.56 -6.15 5.67
C TYR A 36 -17.67 -6.04 4.60
N ALA A 37 -18.86 -5.53 4.98
CA ALA A 37 -19.93 -5.29 4.05
C ALA A 37 -19.46 -4.45 2.85
N GLU A 38 -19.81 -4.89 1.64
CA GLU A 38 -19.26 -4.35 0.39
C GLU A 38 -19.39 -2.82 0.30
N GLY A 39 -20.54 -2.26 0.69
CA GLY A 39 -20.73 -0.81 0.67
C GLY A 39 -19.78 -0.02 1.58
N ARG A 40 -19.34 -0.59 2.73
CA ARG A 40 -18.32 0.05 3.59
C ARG A 40 -16.92 -0.13 3.02
N ALA A 41 -16.62 -1.34 2.53
CA ALA A 41 -15.35 -1.66 1.91
C ALA A 41 -15.10 -0.77 0.66
N ASP A 42 -16.11 -0.63 -0.20
CA ASP A 42 -16.13 0.24 -1.37
C ASP A 42 -15.91 1.70 -0.99
N ALA A 43 -16.66 2.20 0.00
CA ALA A 43 -16.58 3.59 0.41
C ALA A 43 -15.17 3.93 0.93
N LEU A 44 -14.60 3.08 1.79
CA LEU A 44 -13.24 3.30 2.28
C LEU A 44 -12.20 3.16 1.17
N ALA A 45 -12.30 2.11 0.34
CA ALA A 45 -11.40 1.92 -0.79
C ALA A 45 -11.43 3.11 -1.75
N GLY A 46 -12.60 3.71 -2.00
CA GLY A 46 -12.75 4.94 -2.79
C GLY A 46 -11.99 6.11 -2.19
N VAL A 47 -12.10 6.35 -0.88
CA VAL A 47 -11.34 7.40 -0.19
C VAL A 47 -9.84 7.15 -0.26
N LEU A 48 -9.40 5.90 -0.06
CA LEU A 48 -7.98 5.54 -0.13
C LEU A 48 -7.41 5.72 -1.54
N ALA A 49 -8.14 5.28 -2.57
CA ALA A 49 -7.76 5.42 -3.97
C ALA A 49 -7.74 6.89 -4.43
N GLU A 50 -8.69 7.71 -3.96
CA GLU A 50 -8.76 9.12 -4.37
C GLU A 50 -7.66 9.99 -3.74
N TRP A 51 -7.21 9.63 -2.53
CA TRP A 51 -6.32 10.47 -1.72
C TRP A 51 -4.93 9.86 -1.51
N PRO A 52 -4.63 9.05 -0.46
CA PRO A 52 -3.26 8.59 -0.23
C PRO A 52 -2.70 7.72 -1.36
N PHE A 53 -3.55 6.99 -2.08
CA PHE A 53 -3.16 6.08 -3.17
C PHE A 53 -3.59 6.57 -4.56
N GLU A 54 -3.73 7.88 -4.72
CA GLU A 54 -3.95 8.51 -6.02
C GLU A 54 -2.79 8.15 -6.98
N VAL A 55 -3.10 7.73 -8.21
CA VAL A 55 -2.14 7.12 -9.14
C VAL A 55 -1.51 8.08 -10.15
N GLU A 56 -2.20 9.17 -10.51
CA GLU A 56 -1.76 10.14 -11.53
C GLU A 56 -0.58 10.98 -11.08
N GLY A 57 -0.34 11.09 -9.77
CA GLY A 57 0.77 11.88 -9.24
C GLY A 57 0.47 13.38 -9.16
N ASP A 58 -0.79 13.80 -9.24
CA ASP A 58 -1.15 15.21 -9.09
C ASP A 58 -0.83 15.71 -7.67
N LEU A 59 0.27 16.46 -7.55
CA LEU A 59 0.75 17.05 -6.31
C LEU A 59 -0.09 18.26 -5.86
N ARG A 60 -0.89 18.86 -6.76
CA ARG A 60 -1.82 19.95 -6.40
C ARG A 60 -3.06 19.37 -5.72
N LYS A 61 -3.48 18.17 -6.13
CA LYS A 61 -4.58 17.42 -5.50
C LYS A 61 -4.13 16.74 -4.21
N VAL A 62 -3.01 16.03 -4.23
CA VAL A 62 -2.49 15.25 -3.08
C VAL A 62 -0.99 15.51 -2.90
N PRO A 63 -0.60 16.29 -1.87
CA PRO A 63 0.79 16.56 -1.55
C PRO A 63 1.59 15.27 -1.30
N ILE A 64 2.84 15.28 -1.75
CA ILE A 64 3.72 14.10 -1.71
C ILE A 64 3.86 13.49 -0.30
N GLY A 65 3.93 14.33 0.74
CA GLY A 65 4.05 13.85 2.12
C GLY A 65 2.84 13.04 2.59
N LEU A 66 1.63 13.37 2.13
CA LEU A 66 0.42 12.62 2.46
C LEU A 66 0.40 11.26 1.74
N ARG A 67 0.88 11.20 0.50
CA ARG A 67 1.02 9.95 -0.26
C ARG A 67 2.02 9.02 0.42
N LEU A 68 3.21 9.53 0.71
CA LEU A 68 4.27 8.78 1.37
C LEU A 68 3.81 8.28 2.73
N HIS A 69 3.18 9.15 3.55
CA HIS A 69 2.65 8.72 4.84
C HIS A 69 1.56 7.67 4.72
N GLY A 70 0.68 7.75 3.71
CA GLY A 70 -0.31 6.72 3.43
C GLY A 70 0.32 5.36 3.11
N VAL A 71 1.37 5.34 2.28
CA VAL A 71 2.14 4.13 1.95
C VAL A 71 2.93 3.63 3.17
N ASP A 72 3.43 4.52 4.02
CA ASP A 72 4.21 4.16 5.21
C ASP A 72 3.38 3.45 6.29
N ILE A 73 2.06 3.67 6.33
CA ILE A 73 1.23 3.20 7.45
C ILE A 73 0.26 2.08 7.09
N TRP A 74 0.00 1.78 5.82
CA TRP A 74 -1.16 0.94 5.49
C TRP A 74 -1.04 -0.49 6.03
N VAL A 75 0.15 -1.10 5.96
CA VAL A 75 0.41 -2.44 6.53
C VAL A 75 0.32 -2.39 8.06
N ASP A 76 1.01 -1.43 8.70
CA ASP A 76 0.96 -1.22 10.15
C ASP A 76 -0.49 -1.10 10.66
N GLU A 77 -1.34 -0.35 9.97
CA GLU A 77 -2.70 -0.12 10.40
C GLU A 77 -3.62 -1.32 10.13
N LEU A 78 -3.38 -2.09 9.06
CA LEU A 78 -4.05 -3.38 8.85
C LEU A 78 -3.69 -4.38 9.96
N GLU A 79 -2.42 -4.47 10.33
CA GLU A 79 -1.95 -5.33 11.42
C GLU A 79 -2.53 -4.87 12.76
N ARG A 80 -2.44 -3.57 13.07
CA ARG A 80 -2.95 -2.99 14.32
C ARG A 80 -4.46 -3.16 14.49
N THR A 81 -5.20 -3.18 13.38
CA THR A 81 -6.66 -3.44 13.39
C THR A 81 -7.01 -4.93 13.24
N GLU A 82 -5.98 -5.78 13.26
CA GLU A 82 -6.06 -7.25 13.22
C GLU A 82 -6.71 -7.80 11.95
N ILE A 83 -6.55 -7.10 10.83
CA ILE A 83 -7.10 -7.50 9.53
C ILE A 83 -6.18 -8.52 8.82
N ILE A 84 -4.89 -8.50 9.15
CA ILE A 84 -3.86 -9.38 8.56
C ILE A 84 -3.15 -10.27 9.59
N LYS A 85 -3.73 -10.48 10.78
CA LYS A 85 -3.20 -11.48 11.73
C LYS A 85 -3.36 -12.90 11.19
N GLU A 86 -2.56 -13.84 11.69
CA GLU A 86 -2.57 -15.26 11.28
C GLU A 86 -3.96 -15.91 11.34
N ASP A 87 -4.81 -15.51 12.29
CA ASP A 87 -6.17 -16.02 12.49
C ASP A 87 -7.27 -15.15 11.85
N ALA A 88 -6.90 -14.17 11.02
CA ALA A 88 -7.85 -13.29 10.36
C ALA A 88 -8.77 -14.06 9.40
N GLY A 89 -10.07 -13.81 9.48
CA GLY A 89 -11.06 -14.46 8.62
C GLY A 89 -10.90 -14.10 7.14
N GLU A 90 -11.42 -14.95 6.26
CA GLU A 90 -11.30 -14.79 4.79
C GLU A 90 -11.73 -13.41 4.29
N LYS A 91 -12.81 -12.84 4.82
CA LYS A 91 -13.28 -11.49 4.47
C LYS A 91 -12.28 -10.39 4.82
N ALA A 92 -11.57 -10.54 5.95
CA ALA A 92 -10.56 -9.60 6.41
C ALA A 92 -9.36 -9.60 5.45
N VAL A 93 -8.85 -10.80 5.13
CA VAL A 93 -7.75 -10.99 4.18
C VAL A 93 -8.15 -10.50 2.78
N ALA A 94 -9.37 -10.77 2.33
CA ALA A 94 -9.89 -10.28 1.05
C ALA A 94 -9.92 -8.74 1.00
N PHE A 95 -10.34 -8.09 2.08
CA PHE A 95 -10.30 -6.64 2.18
C PHE A 95 -8.86 -6.09 2.22
N ALA A 96 -7.94 -6.73 2.94
CA ALA A 96 -6.52 -6.35 2.93
C ALA A 96 -5.91 -6.47 1.52
N LYS A 97 -6.18 -7.55 0.78
CA LYS A 97 -5.79 -7.71 -0.63
C LYS A 97 -6.35 -6.61 -1.50
N ARG A 98 -7.58 -6.16 -1.23
CA ARG A 98 -8.19 -5.04 -1.93
C ARG A 98 -7.44 -3.72 -1.68
N VAL A 99 -7.03 -3.44 -0.44
CA VAL A 99 -6.20 -2.27 -0.12
C VAL A 99 -4.84 -2.37 -0.82
N SER A 100 -4.19 -3.53 -0.79
CA SER A 100 -2.93 -3.78 -1.51
C SER A 100 -3.04 -3.51 -3.02
N LYS A 101 -4.16 -3.90 -3.65
CA LYS A 101 -4.43 -3.58 -5.08
C LYS A 101 -4.54 -2.09 -5.38
N LEU A 102 -4.80 -1.23 -4.39
CA LEU A 102 -4.75 0.23 -4.55
C LEU A 102 -3.31 0.76 -4.52
N VAL A 103 -2.41 0.06 -3.81
CA VAL A 103 -1.00 0.43 -3.68
C VAL A 103 -0.17 -0.05 -4.87
N GLU A 104 -0.47 -1.22 -5.45
CA GLU A 104 0.28 -1.80 -6.60
C GLU A 104 0.51 -0.80 -7.76
N PRO A 105 -0.49 -0.03 -8.25
CA PRO A 105 -0.27 0.93 -9.33
C PRO A 105 0.74 2.04 -8.99
N LEU A 106 0.94 2.34 -7.70
CA LEU A 106 1.89 3.37 -7.25
C LEU A 106 3.35 3.01 -7.56
N LYS A 107 3.66 1.75 -7.84
CA LYS A 107 4.97 1.32 -8.39
C LYS A 107 5.30 1.98 -9.72
N ARG A 108 4.29 2.54 -10.42
CA ARG A 108 4.45 3.31 -11.66
C ARG A 108 4.27 4.82 -11.47
N SER A 109 4.14 5.30 -10.22
CA SER A 109 3.99 6.72 -9.89
C SER A 109 5.06 7.58 -10.58
N PRO A 110 4.73 8.79 -11.08
CA PRO A 110 5.75 9.68 -11.64
C PRO A 110 6.81 10.10 -10.60
N VAL A 111 6.50 9.98 -9.30
CA VAL A 111 7.39 10.32 -8.20
C VAL A 111 8.21 9.11 -7.76
N LYS A 112 9.54 9.16 -7.95
CA LYS A 112 10.46 8.04 -7.64
C LYS A 112 10.34 7.52 -6.21
N THR A 113 10.29 8.41 -5.23
CA THR A 113 10.20 8.01 -3.82
C THR A 113 8.90 7.28 -3.50
N VAL A 114 7.78 7.68 -4.11
CA VAL A 114 6.50 6.95 -3.97
C VAL A 114 6.59 5.57 -4.59
N ARG A 115 7.23 5.42 -5.76
CA ARG A 115 7.42 4.10 -6.40
C ARG A 115 8.19 3.13 -5.51
N VAL A 116 9.31 3.59 -4.96
CA VAL A 116 10.20 2.77 -4.11
C VAL A 116 9.45 2.34 -2.85
N LYS A 117 8.85 3.28 -2.13
CA LYS A 117 8.10 2.96 -0.91
C LYS A 117 6.90 2.04 -1.17
N ALA A 118 6.20 2.23 -2.28
CA ALA A 118 5.08 1.37 -2.64
C ALA A 118 5.55 -0.06 -2.88
N ALA A 119 6.63 -0.24 -3.66
CA ALA A 119 7.23 -1.55 -3.91
C ALA A 119 7.67 -2.23 -2.60
N GLU A 120 8.43 -1.51 -1.75
CA GLU A 120 8.86 -2.00 -0.44
C GLU A 120 7.67 -2.43 0.43
N SER A 121 6.62 -1.61 0.51
CA SER A 121 5.45 -1.93 1.35
C SER A 121 4.62 -3.12 0.86
N LEU A 122 4.71 -3.48 -0.42
CA LEU A 122 4.00 -4.62 -1.01
C LEU A 122 4.72 -5.95 -0.79
N GLU A 123 6.00 -5.87 -0.42
CA GLU A 123 6.87 -7.00 -0.08
C GLU A 123 7.01 -7.15 1.44
N ASP A 124 6.21 -6.44 2.23
CA ASP A 124 6.21 -6.50 3.69
C ASP A 124 5.82 -7.92 4.15
N ASP A 125 6.69 -8.54 4.95
CA ASP A 125 6.61 -9.93 5.42
C ASP A 125 5.36 -10.22 6.26
N ARG A 126 4.75 -9.19 6.84
CA ARG A 126 3.49 -9.31 7.59
C ARG A 126 2.28 -9.55 6.70
N LEU A 127 2.39 -9.38 5.38
CA LEU A 127 1.29 -9.60 4.45
C LEU A 127 1.07 -11.10 4.22
N PRO A 128 -0.14 -11.65 4.46
CA PRO A 128 -0.39 -13.10 4.44
C PRO A 128 -0.20 -13.81 3.09
N TRP A 129 0.11 -13.07 2.02
CA TRP A 129 0.31 -13.61 0.68
C TRP A 129 1.76 -13.43 0.18
N VAL A 130 2.65 -12.82 0.97
CA VAL A 130 4.06 -12.66 0.59
C VAL A 130 4.80 -13.99 0.75
N GLU A 131 4.63 -14.70 1.86
CA GLU A 131 5.25 -16.03 2.07
C GLU A 131 4.83 -17.04 0.97
N SER A 132 3.55 -17.05 0.58
CA SER A 132 3.07 -17.90 -0.53
C SER A 132 3.69 -17.56 -1.89
N GLN A 133 4.20 -16.33 -2.08
CA GLN A 133 4.85 -15.92 -3.33
C GLN A 133 6.35 -16.26 -3.36
N GLU A 134 7.00 -16.43 -2.21
CA GLU A 134 8.40 -16.87 -2.16
C GLU A 134 8.52 -18.35 -2.53
N GLU A 135 7.61 -19.19 -2.04
CA GLU A 135 7.53 -20.61 -2.44
C GLU A 135 7.24 -20.79 -3.95
N ASP A 136 6.39 -19.94 -4.53
CA ASP A 136 6.10 -19.96 -5.98
C ASP A 136 7.28 -19.44 -6.84
N LYS A 137 8.14 -18.56 -6.31
CA LYS A 137 9.34 -18.07 -7.00
C LYS A 137 10.48 -19.09 -6.97
N GLU A 138 10.64 -19.81 -5.86
CA GLU A 138 11.62 -20.92 -5.76
C GLU A 138 11.26 -22.11 -6.67
N GLY A 139 9.99 -22.26 -7.06
CA GLY A 139 9.54 -23.24 -8.05
C GLY A 139 9.63 -22.79 -9.52
N ALA A 140 10.03 -21.54 -9.79
CA ALA A 140 10.06 -20.94 -11.14
C ALA A 140 11.47 -20.66 -11.67
N GLU A 141 12.53 -20.97 -10.91
CA GLU A 141 13.92 -20.91 -11.39
C GLU A 141 14.43 -22.30 -11.81
N GLU A 142 13.98 -22.80 -12.97
CA GLU A 142 14.72 -23.74 -13.84
C GLU A 142 14.09 -23.77 -15.25
N GLU A 143 14.26 -22.70 -16.02
CA GLU A 143 14.42 -22.77 -17.48
C GLU A 143 15.47 -21.71 -17.89
N ASP A 144 16.73 -22.09 -17.66
CA ASP A 144 17.91 -21.54 -18.32
C ASP A 144 17.87 -21.98 -19.80
N ASP A 145 17.42 -21.10 -20.70
CA ASP A 145 17.74 -21.20 -22.14
C ASP A 145 18.89 -20.25 -22.49
N GLY A 146 20.09 -20.65 -22.07
CA GLY A 146 21.33 -19.99 -22.46
C GLY A 146 21.43 -19.74 -23.97
N GLU A 147 21.42 -18.46 -24.36
CA GLU A 147 21.93 -18.00 -25.65
C GLU A 147 23.09 -17.01 -25.45
N TRP A 148 24.26 -17.61 -25.23
CA TRP A 148 25.57 -16.94 -25.21
C TRP A 148 25.99 -16.62 -26.66
N GLY A 149 25.55 -15.47 -27.17
CA GLY A 149 25.93 -14.97 -28.51
C GLY A 149 27.37 -14.47 -28.53
N GLY A 150 28.30 -15.33 -28.93
CA GLY A 150 29.74 -15.07 -28.99
C GLY A 150 30.16 -13.83 -29.79
N PHE A 151 31.29 -13.26 -29.36
CA PHE A 151 32.04 -12.25 -30.13
C PHE A 151 32.53 -12.85 -31.45
N ASP A 152 32.23 -12.18 -32.57
CA ASP A 152 32.91 -12.41 -33.84
C ASP A 152 33.80 -11.19 -34.14
N ASP A 153 35.11 -11.47 -34.14
CA ASP A 153 36.19 -10.56 -34.49
C ASP A 153 36.35 -10.56 -36.02
N LYS A 154 36.18 -9.41 -36.69
CA LYS A 154 36.68 -9.16 -38.06
C LYS A 154 36.74 -7.68 -38.43
#